data_AF-A0A4S8LRJ0-F1
#
_entry.id   AF-A0A4S8LRJ0-F1
#
_cell.length_a   1.000
_cell.length_b   1.000
_cell.length_c   1.000
_cell.angle_alpha   90.00
_cell.angle_beta   90.00
_cell.angle_gamma   90.00
#
_symmetry.space_group_name_H-M   'P 1'
#
loop_
_entity.id
_entity.type
_entity.pdbx_description
1 polymer ?
#
loop_
_entity_poly.entity_id
_entity_poly.type
_entity_poly.pdbx_seq_one_letter_code
_entity_poly.pdbx_strand_id
1 'polypeptide(L)'
;TEEETACVNQILHDAESDFVNYDAEIVRPEVAFSALMHKRKCLQDYVAQHRSLLAPVRRLPPEVLSLIFLTHCRQESSKNTLIDSIVLSQVSIGWRRLALESPRLWTHFIL
;
A
#
# COMPACT_ATOMS: atom_id res chain seq x y z
N THR A 1 48.10 31.09 -25.52
CA THR A 1 49.19 31.54 -24.62
C THR A 1 48.98 30.95 -23.24
N GLU A 2 49.99 30.96 -22.38
CA GLU A 2 49.92 30.43 -21.00
C GLU A 2 48.83 31.13 -20.15
N GLU A 3 48.56 32.41 -20.47
CA GLU A 3 47.47 33.20 -19.90
C GLU A 3 46.06 32.67 -20.28
N GLU A 4 45.88 32.21 -21.52
CA GLU A 4 44.60 31.62 -21.96
C GLU A 4 44.32 30.31 -21.22
N THR A 5 45.34 29.47 -21.02
CA THR A 5 45.20 28.23 -20.26
C THR A 5 44.87 28.47 -18.79
N ALA A 6 45.46 29.50 -18.17
CA ALA A 6 45.15 29.88 -16.79
C ALA A 6 43.70 30.39 -16.66
N CYS A 7 43.25 31.22 -17.61
CA CYS A 7 41.88 31.73 -17.65
C CYS A 7 40.84 30.60 -17.76
N VAL A 8 41.07 29.65 -18.68
CA VAL A 8 40.17 28.49 -18.86
C VAL A 8 40.12 27.62 -17.61
N ASN A 9 41.27 27.35 -16.96
CA ASN A 9 41.31 26.57 -15.74
C ASN A 9 40.55 27.23 -14.58
N GLN A 10 40.62 28.56 -14.46
CA GLN A 10 39.86 29.29 -13.45
C GLN A 10 38.35 29.18 -13.69
N ILE A 11 37.90 29.34 -14.94
CA ILE A 11 36.48 29.21 -15.31
C ILE A 11 35.97 27.80 -15.00
N LEU A 12 36.76 26.77 -15.31
CA LEU A 12 36.41 25.38 -15.00
C LEU A 12 36.31 25.14 -13.50
N HIS A 13 37.28 25.64 -12.72
CA HIS A 13 37.27 25.52 -11.27
C HIS A 13 36.04 26.20 -10.66
N ASP A 14 35.70 27.40 -11.11
CA ASP A 14 34.54 28.14 -10.61
C ASP A 14 33.23 27.40 -10.95
N ALA A 15 33.12 26.86 -12.18
CA ALA A 15 31.96 26.06 -12.58
C ALA A 15 31.84 24.74 -11.79
N GLU A 16 32.96 24.06 -11.51
CA GLU A 16 32.98 22.86 -10.66
C GLU A 16 32.54 23.16 -9.22
N SER A 17 32.99 24.28 -8.67
CA SER A 17 32.53 24.76 -7.35
C SER A 17 31.03 25.04 -7.34
N ASP A 18 30.50 25.69 -8.38
CA ASP A 18 29.07 25.96 -8.50
C ASP A 18 28.24 24.67 -8.59
N PHE A 19 28.72 23.65 -9.33
CA PHE A 19 28.04 22.36 -9.38
C PHE A 19 27.90 21.71 -8.00
N VAL A 20 28.97 21.71 -7.21
CA VAL A 20 28.94 21.15 -5.84
C VAL A 20 27.94 21.91 -4.96
N ASN A 21 27.88 23.23 -5.09
CA ASN A 21 26.93 24.05 -4.34
C ASN A 21 25.48 23.73 -4.73
N TYR A 22 25.19 23.62 -6.04
CA TYR A 22 23.85 23.28 -6.51
C TYR A 22 23.42 21.87 -6.11
N ASP A 23 24.32 20.88 -6.17
CA ASP A 23 24.02 19.52 -5.70
C ASP A 23 23.64 19.53 -4.21
N ALA A 24 24.36 20.29 -3.37
CA ALA A 24 24.02 20.44 -1.97
C ALA A 24 22.66 21.12 -1.75
N GLU A 25 22.35 22.14 -2.56
CA GLU A 25 21.06 22.83 -2.54
C GLU A 25 19.90 21.95 -3.01
N ILE A 26 20.14 21.00 -3.92
CA ILE A 26 19.14 20.02 -4.40
C ILE A 26 18.85 18.96 -3.35
N VAL A 27 19.89 18.40 -2.73
CA VAL A 27 19.76 17.33 -1.72
C VAL A 27 18.90 17.78 -0.55
N ARG A 28 19.01 19.03 -0.11
CA ARG A 28 18.32 19.52 1.10
C ARG A 28 16.77 19.49 0.97
N PRO A 29 16.14 20.08 -0.07
CA PRO A 29 14.72 19.91 -0.34
C PRO A 29 14.30 18.46 -0.57
N GLU A 30 15.11 17.62 -1.21
CA GLU A 30 14.78 16.20 -1.44
C GLU A 30 14.60 15.44 -0.13
N VAL A 31 15.48 15.67 0.85
CA VAL A 31 15.36 15.06 2.18
C VAL A 31 14.07 15.51 2.87
N ALA A 32 13.77 16.82 2.85
CA ALA A 32 12.55 17.35 3.45
C ALA A 32 11.28 16.82 2.76
N PHE A 33 11.30 16.74 1.42
CA PHE A 33 10.21 16.20 0.62
C PHE A 33 9.97 14.71 0.92
N SER A 34 11.04 13.92 0.96
CA SER A 34 10.97 12.49 1.32
C SER A 34 10.38 12.29 2.71
N ALA A 35 10.82 13.08 3.70
CA ALA A 35 10.28 13.03 5.05
C ALA A 35 8.78 13.39 5.11
N LEU A 36 8.33 14.40 4.37
CA LEU A 36 6.92 14.78 4.30
C LEU A 36 6.08 13.71 3.59
N MET A 37 6.58 13.13 2.51
CA MET A 37 5.92 12.03 1.81
C MET A 37 5.76 10.80 2.70
N HIS A 38 6.79 10.48 3.50
CA HIS A 38 6.70 9.41 4.49
C HIS A 38 5.64 9.71 5.56
N LYS A 39 5.66 10.90 6.17
CA LYS A 39 4.65 11.32 7.15
C LYS A 39 3.23 11.26 6.58
N ARG A 40 3.04 11.73 5.35
CA ARG A 40 1.76 11.65 4.63
C ARG A 40 1.30 10.21 4.45
N LYS A 41 2.18 9.31 4.00
CA LYS A 41 1.88 7.88 3.83
C LYS A 41 1.43 7.25 5.16
N CYS A 42 2.19 7.48 6.24
CA CYS A 42 1.84 6.96 7.56
C CYS A 42 0.47 7.47 8.03
N LEU A 43 0.17 8.76 7.85
CA LEU A 43 -1.12 9.32 8.23
C LEU A 43 -2.27 8.78 7.37
N GLN A 44 -2.05 8.62 6.06
CA GLN A 44 -3.03 7.99 5.17
C GLN A 44 -3.34 6.56 5.61
N ASP A 45 -2.32 5.77 5.94
CA ASP A 45 -2.48 4.40 6.42
C ASP A 45 -3.23 4.38 7.77
N TYR A 46 -2.87 5.27 8.69
CA TYR A 46 -3.56 5.43 9.99
C TYR A 46 -5.05 5.75 9.81
N VAL A 47 -5.38 6.73 8.96
CA VAL A 47 -6.76 7.12 8.67
C VAL A 47 -7.52 5.97 7.99
N ALA A 48 -6.91 5.26 7.04
CA ALA A 48 -7.53 4.13 6.36
C ALA A 48 -7.86 2.99 7.34
N GLN A 49 -6.93 2.66 8.24
CA GLN A 49 -7.16 1.66 9.29
C GLN A 49 -8.35 2.03 10.18
N HIS A 50 -8.44 3.28 10.65
CA HIS A 50 -9.55 3.73 11.49
C HIS A 50 -10.88 3.79 10.74
N ARG A 51 -10.88 4.27 9.49
CA ARG A 51 -12.08 4.24 8.64
C ARG A 51 -12.57 2.82 8.40
N SER A 52 -11.67 1.84 8.29
CA SER A 52 -12.05 0.43 8.14
C SER A 52 -12.84 -0.10 9.36
N LEU A 53 -12.62 0.46 10.55
CA LEU A 53 -13.38 0.11 11.77
C LEU A 53 -14.83 0.60 11.69
N LEU A 54 -15.06 1.69 10.97
CA LEU A 54 -16.39 2.29 10.77
C LEU A 54 -17.13 1.70 9.56
N ALA A 55 -16.49 0.81 8.80
CA ALA A 55 -17.09 0.21 7.62
C ALA A 55 -18.41 -0.51 7.97
N PRO A 56 -19.49 -0.32 7.21
CA PRO A 56 -20.79 -0.94 7.47
C PRO A 56 -20.71 -2.45 7.65
N VAL A 57 -19.79 -3.10 6.95
CA VAL A 57 -19.61 -4.55 6.97
C VAL A 57 -19.20 -5.11 8.35
N ARG A 58 -18.65 -4.28 9.24
CA ARG A 58 -18.37 -4.66 10.64
C ARG A 58 -19.60 -4.56 11.55
N ARG A 59 -20.66 -3.90 11.09
CA ARG A 59 -21.93 -3.71 11.82
C ARG A 59 -23.03 -4.65 11.33
N LEU A 60 -22.76 -5.45 10.30
CA LEU A 60 -23.72 -6.43 9.82
C LEU A 60 -23.89 -7.55 10.85
N PRO A 61 -25.13 -8.02 11.06
CA PRO A 61 -25.36 -9.25 11.79
C PRO A 61 -24.59 -10.42 11.14
N PRO A 62 -24.09 -11.38 11.94
CA PRO A 62 -23.39 -12.56 11.42
C PRO A 62 -24.17 -13.30 10.32
N GLU A 63 -25.48 -13.39 10.44
CA GLU A 63 -26.35 -14.09 9.49
C GLU A 63 -26.33 -13.44 8.10
N VAL A 64 -26.34 -12.10 8.06
CA VAL A 64 -26.27 -11.33 6.82
C VAL A 64 -24.89 -11.50 6.18
N LEU A 65 -23.83 -11.45 6.99
CA LEU A 65 -22.47 -11.63 6.51
C LEU A 65 -22.23 -13.05 5.98
N SER A 66 -22.76 -14.08 6.65
CA SER A 66 -22.74 -15.47 6.18
C SER A 66 -23.49 -15.64 4.86
N LEU A 67 -24.64 -14.96 4.70
CA LEU A 67 -25.38 -14.97 3.44
C LEU A 67 -24.57 -14.34 2.30
N ILE A 68 -23.85 -13.25 2.57
CA ILE A 68 -22.95 -12.61 1.61
C ILE A 68 -21.84 -13.59 1.20
N PHE A 69 -21.19 -14.26 2.16
CA PHE A 69 -20.13 -15.24 1.87
C PHE A 69 -20.65 -16.38 1.00
N LEU A 70 -21.79 -16.97 1.37
CA LEU A 70 -22.40 -18.07 0.61
C LEU A 70 -22.82 -17.63 -0.79
N THR A 71 -23.35 -16.42 -0.94
CA THR A 71 -23.73 -15.88 -2.25
C THR A 71 -22.49 -15.67 -3.12
N HIS A 72 -21.44 -15.07 -2.59
CA HIS A 72 -20.20 -14.80 -3.31
C HIS A 72 -19.53 -16.10 -3.78
N CYS A 73 -19.31 -17.04 -2.86
CA CYS A 73 -18.70 -18.34 -3.14
C CYS A 73 -19.55 -19.27 -4.03
N ARG A 74 -20.83 -18.95 -4.28
CA ARG A 74 -21.73 -19.70 -5.18
C ARG A 74 -21.96 -19.03 -6.53
N GLN A 75 -21.92 -17.69 -6.58
CA GLN A 75 -22.15 -16.94 -7.82
C GLN A 75 -20.95 -16.97 -8.75
N GLU A 76 -19.74 -17.00 -8.19
CA GLU A 76 -18.59 -17.37 -8.98
C GLU A 76 -18.66 -18.87 -9.21
N SER A 77 -18.97 -19.27 -10.45
CA SER A 77 -18.59 -20.57 -11.02
C SER A 77 -17.06 -20.75 -11.09
N SER A 78 -16.33 -20.12 -10.16
CA SER A 78 -14.89 -20.25 -9.98
C SER A 78 -14.65 -21.66 -9.47
N LYS A 79 -13.73 -22.35 -10.12
CA LYS A 79 -13.32 -23.72 -9.77
C LYS A 79 -12.64 -23.80 -8.39
N ASN A 80 -12.64 -22.70 -7.62
CA ASN A 80 -11.76 -22.44 -6.48
C ASN A 80 -12.49 -21.81 -5.28
N THR A 81 -13.68 -22.29 -4.91
CA THR A 81 -14.44 -21.89 -3.70
C THR A 81 -13.58 -21.87 -2.42
N LEU A 82 -12.55 -22.71 -2.36
CA LEU A 82 -11.56 -22.73 -1.29
C LEU A 82 -10.73 -21.44 -1.21
N ILE A 83 -10.26 -20.92 -2.35
CA ILE A 83 -9.47 -19.69 -2.41
C ILE A 83 -10.33 -18.52 -1.92
N ASP A 84 -11.59 -18.46 -2.36
CA ASP A 84 -12.51 -17.40 -1.96
C ASP A 84 -12.78 -17.44 -0.45
N SER A 85 -12.97 -18.64 0.11
CA SER A 85 -13.13 -18.84 1.56
C SER A 85 -11.89 -18.44 2.36
N ILE A 86 -10.69 -18.70 1.82
CA ILE A 86 -9.42 -18.26 2.41
C ILE A 86 -9.31 -16.74 2.37
N VAL A 87 -9.61 -16.12 1.23
CA VAL A 87 -9.56 -14.65 1.06
C VAL A 87 -10.54 -13.96 2.01
N LEU A 88 -11.78 -14.44 2.11
CA LEU A 88 -12.77 -13.93 3.06
C LEU A 88 -12.26 -14.04 4.52
N SER A 89 -11.60 -15.15 4.86
CA SER A 89 -11.03 -15.38 6.20
C SER A 89 -9.82 -14.50 6.54
N GLN A 90 -9.25 -13.79 5.56
CA GLN A 90 -8.12 -12.88 5.76
C GLN A 90 -8.56 -11.44 6.04
N VAL A 91 -9.82 -11.08 5.78
CA VAL A 91 -10.32 -9.69 5.92
C VAL A 91 -10.32 -9.19 7.36
N SER A 92 -10.78 -10.01 8.31
CA SER A 92 -10.80 -9.66 9.74
C SER A 92 -10.93 -10.90 10.62
N ILE A 93 -10.68 -10.75 11.93
CA ILE A 93 -10.88 -11.84 12.91
C ILE A 93 -12.35 -12.27 12.94
N GLY A 94 -13.30 -11.32 12.86
CA GLY A 94 -14.73 -11.63 12.83
C GLY A 94 -15.14 -12.42 11.59
N TRP A 95 -14.64 -12.04 10.42
CA TRP A 95 -14.89 -12.75 9.16
C TRP A 95 -14.28 -14.15 9.19
N ARG A 96 -13.05 -14.29 9.68
CA ARG A 96 -12.39 -15.58 9.86
C ARG A 96 -13.20 -16.52 10.74
N ARG A 97 -13.65 -16.03 11.90
CA ARG A 97 -14.47 -16.81 12.82
C ARG A 97 -15.73 -17.30 12.12
N LEU A 98 -16.45 -16.38 11.48
CA LEU A 98 -17.69 -16.70 10.79
C LEU A 98 -17.50 -17.68 9.61
N ALA A 99 -16.41 -17.53 8.86
CA ALA A 99 -16.08 -18.40 7.76
C ALA A 99 -15.77 -19.83 8.25
N LEU A 100 -15.00 -19.96 9.34
CA LEU A 100 -14.71 -21.26 9.98
C LEU A 100 -15.95 -21.90 10.59
N GLU A 101 -16.87 -21.10 11.15
CA GLU A 101 -18.16 -21.55 11.68
C GLU A 101 -19.18 -21.91 10.57
N SER A 102 -18.84 -21.69 9.30
CA SER A 102 -19.69 -21.96 8.15
C SER A 102 -19.11 -23.11 7.29
N PRO A 103 -19.32 -24.39 7.65
CA PRO A 103 -18.78 -25.55 6.92
C PRO A 103 -19.07 -25.53 5.42
N ARG A 104 -20.23 -24.99 5.01
CA ARG A 104 -20.68 -24.92 3.62
C ARG A 104 -19.78 -24.08 2.70
N LEU A 105 -18.91 -23.23 3.26
CA LEU A 105 -17.92 -22.47 2.50
C LEU A 105 -16.74 -23.38 2.07
N TRP A 106 -16.47 -24.44 2.81
CA TRP A 106 -15.31 -25.31 2.63
C TRP A 106 -15.63 -26.62 1.89
N THR A 107 -16.89 -26.84 1.48
CA THR A 107 -17.36 -28.14 0.97
C THR A 107 -17.19 -28.37 -0.53
N HIS A 108 -16.78 -27.37 -1.31
CA HIS A 108 -16.59 -27.53 -2.76
C HIS A 108 -15.10 -27.77 -3.09
N PHE A 109 -14.69 -29.03 -2.99
CA PHE A 109 -13.48 -29.54 -3.64
C PHE A 109 -13.89 -30.02 -5.03
N ILE A 110 -13.49 -29.31 -6.09
CA ILE A 110 -13.46 -29.90 -7.43
C ILE A 110 -12.01 -30.34 -7.64
N LEU A 111 -11.75 -31.64 -7.52
CA LEU A 111 -10.51 -32.30 -7.95
C LEU A 111 -10.51 -32.50 -9.46
#